data_AF-A0A0P1A7V4-F1
#
_entry.id   AF-A0A0P1A7V4-F1
#
_cell.length_a   1.000
_cell.length_b   1.000
_cell.length_c   1.000
_cell.angle_alpha   90.00
_cell.angle_beta   90.00
_cell.angle_gamma   90.00
#
_symmetry.space_group_name_H-M   'P 1'
#
loop_
_entity.id
_entity.type
_entity.pdbx_description
1 polymer ?
#
loop_
_entity_poly.entity_id
_entity_poly.type
_entity_poly.pdbx_seq_one_letter_code
_entity_poly.pdbx_strand_id
1 'polypeptide(L)'
;MKKMPSLAAASGDPFYVFRDELENKVLAVRQKYAQWRTILEATDSPATKNLPALTHQIEGAVTTAEKSVKFLEETIVMVEANRAKFEHIDAAEIASRKAFVAATRKELRAVSTEISAEAVKSRIRQEERKLMQKSTTSLRSNLSEHNRNKRFLKEETQRQQQVMQEQDQSLEGLHTDITRLHNVTVEISSEVQQQNKMLDELTNDVDEAQERMNFVMGSLSKFLKTKDTCQLGLILFLMAVLVIMVFLVVYT
;
A
#
# COMPACT_ATOMS: atom_id res chain seq x y z
N MET A 1 -8.78 -23.04 -1.84
CA MET A 1 -7.70 -23.36 -0.88
C MET A 1 -7.95 -22.56 0.38
N LYS A 2 -8.04 -23.22 1.54
CA LYS A 2 -8.37 -22.60 2.83
C LYS A 2 -7.13 -21.83 3.30
N LYS A 3 -7.19 -20.48 3.37
CA LYS A 3 -6.13 -19.67 4.01
C LYS A 3 -5.96 -20.22 5.42
N MET A 4 -4.77 -20.75 5.74
CA MET A 4 -4.44 -21.08 7.12
C MET A 4 -4.39 -19.75 7.89
N PRO A 5 -5.04 -19.66 9.05
CA PRO A 5 -4.93 -18.47 9.88
C PRO A 5 -3.45 -18.30 10.25
N SER A 6 -2.93 -17.08 10.11
CA SER A 6 -1.66 -16.68 10.71
C SER A 6 -1.67 -17.08 12.19
N LEU A 7 -0.54 -17.57 12.71
CA LEU A 7 -0.40 -18.03 14.09
C LEU A 7 -0.82 -16.95 15.12
N ALA A 8 -0.80 -15.67 14.72
CA ALA A 8 -1.26 -14.52 15.50
C ALA A 8 -2.78 -14.30 15.48
N ALA A 9 -3.52 -14.76 14.46
CA ALA A 9 -4.98 -14.71 14.46
C ALA A 9 -5.60 -15.64 15.54
N ALA A 10 -4.80 -16.56 16.08
CA ALA A 10 -5.18 -17.40 17.22
C ALA A 10 -5.05 -16.71 18.59
N SER A 11 -4.44 -15.51 18.68
CA SER A 11 -4.19 -14.80 19.95
C SER A 11 -5.33 -13.88 20.42
N GLY A 12 -6.33 -13.63 19.56
CA GLY A 12 -7.46 -12.75 19.87
C GLY A 12 -7.19 -11.25 19.67
N ASP A 13 -6.05 -10.86 19.10
CA ASP A 13 -5.74 -9.46 18.78
C ASP A 13 -6.51 -8.97 17.53
N PRO A 14 -7.40 -7.97 17.66
CA PRO A 14 -8.16 -7.41 16.53
C PRO A 14 -7.28 -6.80 15.43
N PHE A 15 -6.06 -6.37 15.74
CA PHE A 15 -5.14 -5.74 14.78
C PHE A 15 -4.94 -6.61 13.53
N TYR A 16 -4.75 -7.91 13.72
CA TYR A 16 -4.48 -8.84 12.62
C TYR A 16 -5.69 -9.03 11.71
N VAL A 17 -6.90 -8.94 12.24
CA VAL A 17 -8.13 -8.99 11.43
C VAL A 17 -8.23 -7.77 10.52
N PHE A 18 -7.96 -6.58 11.06
CA PHE A 18 -7.96 -5.35 10.28
C PHE A 18 -6.76 -5.25 9.33
N ARG A 19 -5.63 -5.87 9.68
CA ARG A 19 -4.49 -6.06 8.79
C ARG A 19 -4.90 -6.90 7.58
N ASP A 20 -5.50 -8.07 7.79
CA ASP A 20 -5.96 -8.95 6.70
C ASP A 20 -6.98 -8.24 5.80
N GLU A 21 -7.91 -7.48 6.40
CA GLU A 21 -8.86 -6.67 5.65
C GLU A 21 -8.16 -5.61 4.79
N LEU A 22 -7.17 -4.92 5.36
CA LEU A 22 -6.37 -3.93 4.64
C LEU A 22 -5.57 -4.58 3.50
N GLU A 23 -4.93 -5.73 3.73
CA GLU A 23 -4.20 -6.47 2.70
C GLU A 23 -5.11 -6.85 1.52
N ASN A 24 -6.35 -7.27 1.80
CA ASN A 24 -7.33 -7.55 0.74
C ASN A 24 -7.71 -6.27 -0.05
N LYS A 25 -7.85 -5.13 0.62
CA LYS A 25 -8.11 -3.83 -0.04
C LYS A 25 -6.92 -3.41 -0.91
N VAL A 26 -5.69 -3.54 -0.41
CA VAL A 26 -4.46 -3.23 -1.14
C VAL A 26 -4.31 -4.14 -2.35
N LEU A 27 -4.62 -5.43 -2.22
CA LEU A 27 -4.65 -6.37 -3.34
C LEU A 27 -5.63 -5.94 -4.43
N ALA A 28 -6.82 -5.48 -4.04
CA ALA A 28 -7.81 -4.96 -4.98
C ALA A 28 -7.36 -3.65 -5.66
N VAL A 29 -6.52 -2.83 -5.01
CA VAL A 29 -5.87 -1.66 -5.63
C VAL A 29 -4.81 -2.13 -6.63
N ARG A 30 -3.90 -3.02 -6.24
CA ARG A 30 -2.83 -3.55 -7.09
C ARG A 30 -3.37 -4.15 -8.39
N GLN A 31 -4.42 -4.98 -8.30
CA GLN A 31 -5.06 -5.58 -9.47
C GLN A 31 -5.60 -4.52 -10.44
N LYS A 32 -6.36 -3.53 -9.95
CA LYS A 32 -6.89 -2.46 -10.79
C LYS A 32 -5.78 -1.60 -11.38
N TYR A 33 -4.78 -1.26 -10.58
CA TYR A 33 -3.64 -0.45 -11.01
C TYR A 33 -2.81 -1.16 -12.09
N ALA A 34 -2.59 -2.46 -11.97
CA ALA A 34 -1.87 -3.23 -12.99
C ALA A 34 -2.69 -3.38 -14.29
N GLN A 35 -4.01 -3.54 -14.18
CA GLN A 35 -4.90 -3.47 -15.34
C GLN A 35 -4.81 -2.10 -16.02
N TRP A 36 -4.83 -1.03 -15.23
CA TRP A 36 -4.71 0.34 -15.71
C TRP A 36 -3.37 0.61 -16.40
N ARG A 37 -2.25 0.14 -15.85
CA ARG A 37 -0.91 0.20 -16.47
C ARG A 37 -0.89 -0.51 -17.82
N THR A 38 -1.45 -1.72 -17.89
CA THR A 38 -1.49 -2.51 -19.14
C THR A 38 -2.26 -1.78 -20.24
N ILE A 39 -3.41 -1.18 -19.90
CA ILE A 39 -4.23 -0.40 -20.85
C ILE A 39 -3.50 0.89 -21.25
N LEU A 40 -2.78 1.53 -20.32
CA LEU A 40 -2.02 2.73 -20.60
C LEU A 40 -0.88 2.46 -21.60
N GLU A 41 -0.21 1.31 -21.48
CA GLU A 41 0.89 0.89 -22.36
C GLU A 41 0.37 0.38 -23.73
N ALA A 42 -0.80 -0.25 -23.76
CA ALA A 42 -1.50 -0.64 -24.99
C ALA A 42 -2.13 0.58 -25.69
N THR A 43 -1.28 1.42 -26.30
CA THR A 43 -1.69 2.57 -27.10
C THR A 43 -2.59 2.10 -28.26
N ASP A 44 -3.76 2.74 -28.43
CA ASP A 44 -4.81 2.44 -29.43
C ASP A 44 -5.60 1.12 -29.26
N SER A 45 -5.63 0.54 -28.05
CA SER A 45 -6.54 -0.56 -27.75
C SER A 45 -8.00 -0.10 -27.54
N PRO A 46 -9.02 -0.90 -27.93
CA PRO A 46 -10.41 -0.64 -27.57
C PRO A 46 -10.66 -0.57 -26.04
N ALA A 47 -9.77 -1.13 -25.22
CA ALA A 47 -9.81 -1.05 -23.76
C ALA A 47 -9.48 0.35 -23.21
N THR A 48 -8.86 1.24 -23.98
CA THR A 48 -8.56 2.63 -23.55
C THR A 48 -9.82 3.41 -23.21
N LYS A 49 -10.97 3.04 -23.77
CA LYS A 49 -12.28 3.63 -23.45
C LYS A 49 -12.67 3.47 -21.99
N ASN A 50 -12.18 2.43 -21.32
CA ASN A 50 -12.47 2.16 -19.90
C ASN A 50 -11.48 2.84 -18.94
N LEU A 51 -10.40 3.44 -19.46
CA LEU A 51 -9.34 4.07 -18.67
C LEU A 51 -9.85 5.18 -17.72
N PRO A 52 -10.79 6.07 -18.10
CA PRO A 52 -11.32 7.07 -17.18
C PRO A 52 -12.06 6.44 -15.99
N ALA A 53 -12.95 5.48 -16.27
CA ALA A 53 -13.71 4.78 -15.25
C ALA A 53 -12.81 3.96 -14.31
N LEU A 54 -11.78 3.30 -14.85
CA LEU A 54 -10.82 2.54 -14.07
C LEU A 54 -9.96 3.43 -13.17
N THR A 55 -9.59 4.63 -13.64
CA THR A 55 -8.85 5.62 -12.85
C THR A 55 -9.67 6.04 -11.62
N HIS A 56 -10.94 6.38 -11.78
CA HIS A 56 -11.82 6.69 -10.64
C HIS A 56 -12.02 5.52 -9.68
N GLN A 57 -12.10 4.28 -10.20
CA GLN A 57 -12.19 3.10 -9.33
C GLN A 57 -10.92 2.90 -8.49
N ILE A 58 -9.73 3.18 -9.05
CA ILE A 58 -8.48 3.14 -8.30
C ILE A 58 -8.45 4.23 -7.25
N GLU A 59 -8.81 5.48 -7.59
CA GLU A 59 -8.89 6.60 -6.63
C GLU A 59 -9.77 6.25 -5.42
N GLY A 60 -10.97 5.70 -5.67
CA GLY A 60 -11.90 5.27 -4.62
C GLY A 60 -11.36 4.12 -3.78
N ALA A 61 -10.71 3.13 -4.41
CA ALA A 61 -10.11 1.99 -3.72
C ALA A 61 -8.92 2.42 -2.85
N VAL A 62 -8.05 3.29 -3.36
CA VAL A 62 -6.92 3.88 -2.63
C VAL A 62 -7.43 4.66 -1.42
N THR A 63 -8.42 5.54 -1.60
CA THR A 63 -9.02 6.33 -0.50
C THR A 63 -9.59 5.43 0.59
N THR A 64 -10.21 4.31 0.21
CA THR A 64 -10.76 3.34 1.17
C THR A 64 -9.66 2.61 1.94
N ALA A 65 -8.58 2.20 1.26
CA ALA A 65 -7.42 1.57 1.89
C ALA A 65 -6.67 2.54 2.81
N GLU A 66 -6.52 3.80 2.42
CA GLU A 66 -5.88 4.86 3.24
C GLU A 66 -6.63 5.11 4.55
N LYS A 67 -7.97 5.04 4.55
CA LYS A 67 -8.77 5.10 5.78
C LYS A 67 -8.45 3.94 6.72
N SER A 68 -8.34 2.72 6.20
CA SER A 68 -7.95 1.54 6.99
C SER A 68 -6.52 1.63 7.52
N VAL A 69 -5.58 2.13 6.71
CA VAL A 69 -4.21 2.45 7.14
C VAL A 69 -4.24 3.43 8.31
N LYS A 70 -4.99 4.54 8.20
CA LYS A 70 -5.09 5.55 9.25
C LYS A 70 -5.66 4.96 10.55
N PHE A 71 -6.70 4.14 10.44
CA PHE A 71 -7.26 3.44 11.59
C PHE A 71 -6.21 2.57 12.29
N LEU A 72 -5.47 1.73 11.56
CA LEU A 72 -4.40 0.91 12.14
C LEU A 72 -3.33 1.77 12.83
N GLU A 73 -2.95 2.91 12.27
CA GLU A 73 -2.00 3.81 12.95
C GLU A 73 -2.52 4.38 14.26
N GLU A 74 -3.77 4.83 14.28
CA GLU A 74 -4.41 5.34 15.49
C GLU A 74 -4.44 4.24 16.57
N THR A 75 -4.70 2.98 16.19
CA THR A 75 -4.63 1.86 17.13
C THR A 75 -3.21 1.61 17.66
N ILE A 76 -2.18 1.70 16.82
CA ILE A 76 -0.78 1.54 17.23
C ILE A 76 -0.40 2.65 18.22
N VAL A 77 -0.72 3.91 17.92
CA VAL A 77 -0.45 5.06 18.79
C VAL A 77 -1.14 4.90 20.16
N MET A 78 -2.38 4.41 20.17
CA MET A 78 -3.10 4.11 21.41
C MET A 78 -2.40 3.02 22.24
N VAL A 79 -1.99 1.92 21.61
CA VAL A 79 -1.26 0.84 22.32
C VAL A 79 0.08 1.35 22.86
N GLU A 80 0.75 2.23 22.13
CA GLU A 80 2.00 2.86 22.57
C GLU A 80 1.80 3.82 23.75
N ALA A 81 0.73 4.61 23.75
CA ALA A 81 0.42 5.50 24.86
C ALA A 81 0.04 4.73 26.14
N ASN A 82 -0.45 3.49 26.00
CA ASN A 82 -1.00 2.68 27.08
C ASN A 82 -0.27 1.33 27.27
N ARG A 83 1.06 1.28 27.15
CA ARG A 83 1.87 0.04 27.22
C ARG A 83 1.52 -0.88 28.40
N ALA A 84 1.27 -0.32 29.59
CA ALA A 84 0.94 -1.09 30.79
C ALA A 84 -0.38 -1.88 30.70
N LYS A 85 -1.31 -1.50 29.80
CA LYS A 85 -2.54 -2.27 29.54
C LYS A 85 -2.34 -3.36 28.48
N PHE A 86 -1.25 -3.30 27.73
CA PHE A 86 -0.96 -4.15 26.58
C PHE A 86 0.42 -4.83 26.74
N GLU A 87 0.68 -5.40 27.92
CA GLU A 87 1.98 -6.02 28.25
C GLU A 87 2.34 -7.21 27.34
N HIS A 88 1.33 -7.85 26.74
CA HIS A 88 1.50 -8.96 25.78
C HIS A 88 1.97 -8.50 24.39
N ILE A 89 1.96 -7.19 24.11
CA ILE A 89 2.43 -6.61 22.85
C ILE A 89 3.79 -6.00 23.13
N ASP A 90 4.87 -6.71 22.79
CA ASP A 90 6.23 -6.23 23.04
C ASP A 90 6.63 -5.08 22.08
N ALA A 91 7.87 -4.59 22.21
CA ALA A 91 8.36 -3.48 21.39
C ALA A 91 8.63 -3.90 19.93
N ALA A 92 8.98 -5.16 19.69
CA ALA A 92 9.24 -5.69 18.36
C ALA A 92 7.94 -5.80 17.56
N GLU A 93 6.89 -6.30 18.20
CA GLU A 93 5.54 -6.36 17.64
C GLU A 93 5.05 -4.97 17.23
N ILE A 94 5.21 -3.95 18.09
CA ILE A 94 4.86 -2.56 17.73
C ILE A 94 5.69 -2.06 16.54
N ALA A 95 6.99 -2.37 16.50
CA ALA A 95 7.86 -1.99 15.39
C ALA A 95 7.41 -2.65 14.07
N SER A 96 7.07 -3.94 14.09
CA SER A 96 6.54 -4.68 12.94
C SER A 96 5.22 -4.07 12.44
N ARG A 97 4.28 -3.76 13.34
CA ARG A 97 3.02 -3.08 12.99
C ARG A 97 3.27 -1.73 12.32
N LYS A 98 4.20 -0.94 12.85
CA LYS A 98 4.59 0.36 12.25
C LYS A 98 5.21 0.19 10.88
N ALA A 99 6.11 -0.77 10.72
CA ALA A 99 6.77 -1.04 9.45
C ALA A 99 5.76 -1.43 8.36
N PHE A 100 4.84 -2.34 8.68
CA PHE A 100 3.76 -2.76 7.79
C PHE A 100 2.89 -1.57 7.34
N VAL A 101 2.45 -0.73 8.29
CA VAL A 101 1.57 0.41 7.96
C VAL A 101 2.31 1.47 7.15
N ALA A 102 3.58 1.74 7.48
CA ALA A 102 4.42 2.67 6.74
C ALA A 102 4.68 2.21 5.29
N ALA A 103 4.98 0.92 5.09
CA ALA A 103 5.18 0.32 3.77
C ALA A 103 3.90 0.40 2.94
N THR A 104 2.77 -0.01 3.51
CA THR A 104 1.46 0.01 2.83
C THR A 104 1.07 1.43 2.42
N ARG A 105 1.26 2.41 3.30
CA ARG A 105 1.02 3.82 2.96
C ARG A 105 1.90 4.29 1.80
N LYS A 106 3.19 3.96 1.83
CA LYS A 106 4.13 4.37 0.78
C LYS A 106 3.67 3.85 -0.59
N GLU A 107 3.23 2.60 -0.64
CA GLU A 107 2.70 1.99 -1.84
C GLU A 107 1.43 2.70 -2.36
N LEU A 108 0.43 2.90 -1.50
CA LEU A 108 -0.81 3.58 -1.88
C LEU A 108 -0.57 5.00 -2.41
N ARG A 109 0.38 5.72 -1.81
CA ARG A 109 0.80 7.05 -2.27
C ARG A 109 1.48 7.02 -3.63
N ALA A 110 2.31 6.01 -3.91
CA ALA A 110 2.95 5.85 -5.21
C ALA A 110 1.90 5.66 -6.31
N VAL A 111 0.94 4.75 -6.08
CA VAL A 111 -0.20 4.53 -7.00
C VAL A 111 -1.01 5.81 -7.21
N SER A 112 -1.37 6.50 -6.11
CA SER A 112 -2.14 7.75 -6.15
C SER A 112 -1.44 8.86 -6.95
N THR A 113 -0.12 8.98 -6.78
CA THR A 113 0.69 9.99 -7.48
C THR A 113 0.72 9.73 -8.98
N GLU A 114 0.84 8.47 -9.37
CA GLU A 114 0.96 8.09 -10.77
C GLU A 114 -0.35 8.24 -11.54
N ILE A 115 -1.47 7.77 -10.98
CA ILE A 115 -2.78 7.96 -11.60
C ILE A 115 -3.16 9.45 -11.68
N SER A 116 -2.61 10.27 -10.80
CA SER A 116 -2.80 11.72 -10.76
C SER A 116 -1.86 12.51 -11.68
N ALA A 117 -0.89 11.85 -12.33
CA ALA A 117 0.10 12.51 -13.18
C ALA A 117 -0.56 13.26 -14.36
N GLU A 118 -0.04 14.43 -14.71
CA GLU A 118 -0.67 15.28 -15.74
C GLU A 118 -0.67 14.61 -17.12
N ALA A 119 0.35 13.79 -17.42
CA ALA A 119 0.40 12.98 -18.64
C ALA A 119 -0.78 12.01 -18.74
N VAL A 120 -1.13 11.34 -17.63
CA VAL A 120 -2.28 10.43 -17.55
C VAL A 120 -3.58 11.21 -17.73
N LYS A 121 -3.75 12.31 -17.00
CA LYS A 121 -4.95 13.15 -17.07
C LYS A 121 -5.19 13.69 -18.47
N SER A 122 -4.13 14.09 -19.17
CA SER A 122 -4.22 14.57 -20.55
C SER A 122 -4.75 13.48 -21.50
N ARG A 123 -4.28 12.24 -21.37
CA ARG A 123 -4.75 11.10 -22.17
C ARG A 123 -6.20 10.75 -21.84
N ILE A 124 -6.57 10.73 -20.56
CA ILE A 124 -7.96 10.49 -20.12
C ILE A 124 -8.91 11.53 -20.72
N ARG A 125 -8.57 12.83 -20.64
CA ARG A 125 -9.39 13.91 -21.23
C ARG A 125 -9.53 13.79 -22.75
N GLN A 126 -8.49 13.34 -23.44
CA GLN A 126 -8.53 13.11 -24.89
C GLN A 126 -9.48 11.96 -25.24
N GLU A 127 -9.43 10.86 -24.50
CA GLU A 127 -10.32 9.70 -24.70
C GLU A 127 -11.78 10.06 -24.37
N GLU A 128 -12.04 10.76 -23.26
CA GLU A 128 -13.38 11.26 -22.91
C GLU A 128 -13.96 12.17 -24.00
N ARG A 129 -13.15 13.05 -24.59
CA ARG A 129 -13.57 13.92 -25.70
C ARG A 129 -13.93 13.10 -26.94
N LYS A 130 -13.17 12.07 -27.29
CA LYS A 130 -13.47 11.17 -28.42
C LYS A 130 -14.80 10.42 -28.21
N LEU A 131 -15.06 9.96 -26.99
CA LEU A 131 -16.31 9.30 -26.61
C LEU A 131 -17.52 10.25 -26.75
N MET A 132 -17.41 11.50 -26.30
CA MET A 132 -18.49 12.49 -26.42
C MET A 132 -18.78 12.93 -27.87
N GLN A 133 -17.77 12.95 -28.74
CA GLN A 133 -17.92 13.42 -30.13
C GLN A 133 -18.65 12.42 -31.04
N LYS A 134 -18.55 11.11 -30.76
CA LYS A 134 -19.34 10.07 -31.47
C LYS A 134 -20.84 10.19 -31.20
N SER A 135 -21.24 10.63 -30.00
CA SER A 135 -22.65 10.73 -29.58
C SER A 135 -23.40 11.93 -30.17
N THR A 136 -22.70 13.01 -30.56
CA THR A 136 -23.34 14.21 -31.14
C THR A 136 -23.58 14.11 -32.66
N THR A 137 -22.89 13.18 -33.32
CA THR A 137 -23.01 12.98 -34.78
C THR A 137 -24.23 12.11 -35.14
N SER A 138 -24.68 11.23 -34.23
CA SER A 138 -25.84 10.34 -34.45
C SER A 138 -27.20 11.02 -34.28
N LEU A 139 -27.28 12.17 -33.59
CA LEU A 139 -28.54 12.88 -33.32
C LEU A 139 -28.95 13.87 -34.43
N ARG A 140 -28.07 14.14 -35.40
CA ARG A 140 -28.31 15.15 -36.45
C ARG A 140 -28.88 14.62 -37.78
N SER A 141 -29.05 13.30 -37.94
CA SER A 141 -29.45 12.70 -39.23
C SER A 141 -30.95 12.44 -39.42
N ASN A 142 -31.82 12.75 -38.44
CA ASN A 142 -33.23 12.33 -38.44
C ASN A 142 -34.26 13.41 -38.87
N LEU A 143 -33.93 14.29 -39.83
CA LEU A 143 -34.90 15.30 -40.31
C LEU A 143 -35.03 15.41 -41.84
N SER A 144 -34.86 14.32 -42.59
CA SER A 144 -35.13 14.36 -44.03
C SER A 144 -35.53 13.00 -44.65
N GLU A 145 -36.80 12.96 -45.02
CA GLU A 145 -37.34 12.36 -46.24
C GLU A 145 -37.57 10.84 -46.38
N HIS A 146 -38.86 10.55 -46.49
CA HIS A 146 -39.57 9.32 -46.79
C HIS A 146 -39.32 8.71 -48.20
N ASN A 147 -38.30 9.14 -48.96
CA ASN A 147 -38.04 8.69 -50.35
C ASN A 147 -36.64 8.07 -50.61
N ARG A 148 -35.81 7.86 -49.58
CA ARG A 148 -34.43 7.32 -49.72
C ARG A 148 -34.29 5.79 -49.55
N ASN A 149 -35.38 5.06 -49.33
CA ASN A 149 -35.40 3.72 -48.73
C ASN A 149 -34.49 2.65 -49.38
N LYS A 150 -34.33 2.62 -50.72
CA LYS A 150 -33.53 1.56 -51.40
C LYS A 150 -32.01 1.83 -51.46
N ARG A 151 -31.60 3.07 -51.68
CA ARG A 151 -30.17 3.45 -51.59
C ARG A 151 -29.72 3.48 -50.13
N PHE A 152 -30.59 3.94 -49.24
CA PHE A 152 -30.37 3.92 -47.80
C PHE A 152 -30.17 2.49 -47.27
N LEU A 153 -30.98 1.51 -47.71
CA LEU A 153 -30.79 0.12 -47.27
C LEU A 153 -29.44 -0.47 -47.70
N LYS A 154 -28.99 -0.18 -48.93
CA LYS A 154 -27.67 -0.65 -49.43
C LYS A 154 -26.51 0.06 -48.73
N GLU A 155 -26.63 1.37 -48.48
CA GLU A 155 -25.66 2.15 -47.70
C GLU A 155 -25.65 1.73 -46.21
N GLU A 156 -26.81 1.39 -45.63
CA GLU A 156 -26.92 0.84 -44.26
C GLU A 156 -26.35 -0.56 -44.15
N THR A 157 -26.59 -1.44 -45.12
CA THR A 157 -26.00 -2.79 -45.11
C THR A 157 -24.48 -2.71 -45.22
N GLN A 158 -23.97 -1.79 -46.05
CA GLN A 158 -22.54 -1.53 -46.17
C GLN A 158 -21.95 -0.89 -44.91
N ARG A 159 -22.67 0.04 -44.26
CA ARG A 159 -22.29 0.60 -42.96
C ARG A 159 -22.31 -0.46 -41.86
N GLN A 160 -23.33 -1.31 -41.80
CA GLN A 160 -23.40 -2.42 -40.85
C GLN A 160 -22.25 -3.40 -41.05
N GLN A 161 -21.88 -3.73 -42.29
CA GLN A 161 -20.70 -4.55 -42.55
C GLN A 161 -19.41 -3.89 -42.08
N GLN A 162 -19.24 -2.59 -42.30
CA GLN A 162 -18.08 -1.85 -41.78
C GLN A 162 -18.07 -1.81 -40.25
N VAL A 163 -19.22 -1.55 -39.62
CA VAL A 163 -19.36 -1.56 -38.16
C VAL A 163 -19.08 -2.94 -37.58
N MET A 164 -19.53 -4.02 -38.25
CA MET A 164 -19.29 -5.40 -37.83
C MET A 164 -17.80 -5.76 -37.95
N GLN A 165 -17.12 -5.32 -39.02
CA GLN A 165 -15.67 -5.48 -39.17
C GLN A 165 -14.87 -4.68 -38.13
N GLU A 166 -15.30 -3.45 -37.81
CA GLU A 166 -14.69 -2.65 -36.74
C GLU A 166 -14.89 -3.29 -35.35
N GLN A 167 -16.04 -3.93 -35.13
CA GLN A 167 -16.34 -4.66 -33.90
C GLN A 167 -15.52 -5.95 -33.78
N ASP A 168 -15.35 -6.72 -34.86
CA ASP A 168 -14.50 -7.93 -34.84
C ASP A 168 -13.04 -7.59 -34.56
N GLN A 169 -12.48 -6.55 -35.19
CA GLN A 169 -11.15 -6.05 -34.86
C GLN A 169 -11.05 -5.57 -33.40
N SER A 170 -12.11 -4.96 -32.87
CA SER A 170 -12.17 -4.55 -31.47
C SER A 170 -12.20 -5.77 -30.53
N LEU A 171 -12.89 -6.85 -30.87
CA LEU A 171 -12.96 -8.07 -30.07
C LEU A 171 -11.61 -8.80 -30.04
N GLU A 172 -10.88 -8.84 -31.16
CA GLU A 172 -9.53 -9.41 -31.22
C GLU A 172 -8.53 -8.61 -30.36
N GLY A 173 -8.64 -7.28 -30.40
CA GLY A 173 -7.89 -6.38 -29.50
C GLY A 173 -8.20 -6.67 -28.03
N LEU A 174 -9.48 -6.77 -27.68
CA LEU A 174 -9.91 -7.10 -26.31
C LEU A 174 -9.44 -8.48 -25.84
N HIS A 175 -9.44 -9.49 -26.72
CA HIS A 175 -8.91 -10.82 -26.38
C HIS A 175 -7.42 -10.77 -26.05
N THR A 176 -6.65 -10.00 -26.83
CA THR A 176 -5.23 -9.76 -26.59
C THR A 176 -5.01 -9.04 -25.26
N ASP A 177 -5.82 -8.04 -24.96
CA ASP A 177 -5.78 -7.32 -23.68
C ASP A 177 -6.12 -8.24 -22.52
N ILE A 178 -7.17 -9.05 -22.61
CA ILE A 178 -7.55 -10.04 -21.58
C ILE A 178 -6.40 -11.02 -21.32
N THR A 179 -5.71 -11.47 -22.38
CA THR A 179 -4.57 -12.39 -22.23
C THR A 179 -3.41 -11.71 -21.49
N ARG A 180 -3.11 -10.45 -21.82
CA ARG A 180 -2.10 -9.66 -21.10
C ARG A 180 -2.49 -9.43 -19.64
N LEU A 181 -3.74 -9.05 -19.39
CA LEU A 181 -4.29 -8.85 -18.06
C LEU A 181 -4.27 -10.13 -17.23
N HIS A 182 -4.55 -11.29 -17.84
CA HIS A 182 -4.49 -12.58 -17.20
C HIS A 182 -3.07 -12.88 -16.71
N ASN A 183 -2.06 -12.68 -17.57
CA ASN A 183 -0.66 -12.92 -17.21
C ASN A 183 -0.22 -12.02 -16.04
N VAL A 184 -0.57 -10.72 -16.10
CA VAL A 184 -0.31 -9.76 -15.02
C VAL A 184 -1.03 -10.16 -13.72
N THR A 185 -2.26 -10.66 -13.81
CA THR A 185 -3.02 -11.11 -12.64
C THR A 185 -2.40 -12.34 -11.99
N VAL A 186 -1.90 -13.29 -12.79
CA VAL A 186 -1.19 -14.48 -12.32
C VAL A 186 0.12 -14.07 -11.62
N GLU A 187 0.86 -13.12 -12.19
CA GLU A 187 2.08 -12.58 -11.61
C GLU A 187 1.82 -11.90 -10.26
N ILE A 188 0.78 -11.06 -10.16
CA ILE A 188 0.38 -10.43 -8.88
C ILE A 188 -0.03 -11.48 -7.85
N SER A 189 -0.74 -12.53 -8.27
CA SER A 189 -1.12 -13.61 -7.35
C SER A 189 0.10 -14.36 -6.82
N SER A 190 1.13 -14.54 -7.64
CA SER A 190 2.40 -15.16 -7.25
C SER A 190 3.21 -14.24 -6.33
N GLU A 191 3.31 -12.95 -6.66
CA GLU A 191 4.00 -11.93 -5.88
C GLU A 191 3.37 -11.77 -4.48
N VAL A 192 2.04 -11.80 -4.36
CA VAL A 192 1.34 -11.74 -3.06
C VAL A 192 1.65 -12.96 -2.19
N GLN A 193 1.81 -14.15 -2.78
CA GLN A 193 2.24 -15.34 -2.04
C GLN A 193 3.68 -15.22 -1.54
N GLN A 194 4.56 -14.55 -2.30
CA GLN A 194 5.94 -14.28 -1.90
C GLN A 194 6.06 -13.17 -0.85
N GLN A 195 5.25 -12.11 -0.93
CA GLN A 195 5.29 -11.01 0.04
C GLN A 195 4.80 -11.41 1.44
N ASN A 196 3.94 -12.44 1.55
CA ASN A 196 3.65 -13.06 2.85
C ASN A 196 4.89 -13.69 3.49
N LYS A 197 5.86 -14.13 2.69
CA LYS A 197 7.10 -14.74 3.16
C LYS A 197 8.20 -13.70 3.46
N MET A 198 8.23 -12.58 2.71
CA MET A 198 9.21 -11.50 2.90
C MET A 198 8.87 -10.55 4.06
N LEU A 199 7.59 -10.42 4.44
CA LEU A 199 7.21 -9.67 5.66
C LEU A 199 7.67 -10.37 6.95
N ASP A 200 7.78 -11.70 6.93
CA ASP A 200 8.41 -12.44 8.02
C ASP A 200 9.92 -12.20 8.08
N GLU A 201 10.59 -12.07 6.94
CA GLU A 201 12.02 -11.74 6.87
C GLU A 201 12.33 -10.32 7.38
N LEU A 202 11.49 -9.32 7.03
CA LEU A 202 11.62 -7.97 7.59
C LEU A 202 11.38 -7.94 9.10
N THR A 203 10.48 -8.80 9.60
CA THR A 203 10.25 -8.98 11.04
C THR A 203 11.50 -9.55 11.71
N ASN A 204 12.10 -10.58 11.11
CA ASN A 204 13.35 -11.17 11.60
C ASN A 204 14.52 -10.16 11.59
N ASP A 205 14.62 -9.31 10.57
CA ASP A 205 15.66 -8.27 10.49
C ASP A 205 15.47 -7.19 11.57
N VAL A 206 14.21 -6.84 11.90
CA VAL A 206 13.88 -5.92 13.00
C VAL A 206 14.22 -6.55 14.35
N ASP A 207 13.93 -7.84 14.53
CA ASP A 207 14.29 -8.59 15.74
C ASP A 207 15.82 -8.66 15.92
N GLU A 208 16.56 -8.92 14.85
CA GLU A 208 18.03 -8.92 14.88
C GLU A 208 18.59 -7.52 15.20
N ALA A 209 18.04 -6.47 14.60
CA ALA A 209 18.43 -5.10 14.91
C ALA A 209 18.15 -4.75 16.39
N GLN A 210 17.07 -5.27 16.96
CA GLN A 210 16.71 -5.10 18.37
C GLN A 210 17.64 -5.86 19.31
N GLU A 211 18.03 -7.10 18.98
CA GLU A 211 19.04 -7.84 19.76
C GLU A 211 20.35 -7.08 19.83
N ARG A 212 20.80 -6.54 18.68
CA ARG A 212 21.99 -5.69 18.61
C ARG A 212 21.83 -4.42 19.45
N MET A 213 20.67 -3.77 19.42
CA MET A 213 20.40 -2.58 20.25
C MET A 213 20.38 -2.90 21.75
N ASN A 214 19.74 -4.01 22.15
CA ASN A 214 19.70 -4.49 23.53
C ASN A 214 21.10 -4.85 24.05
N PHE A 215 21.95 -5.43 23.20
CA PHE A 215 23.35 -5.69 23.52
C PHE A 215 24.15 -4.41 23.77
N VAL A 216 23.96 -3.40 22.91
CA VAL A 216 24.59 -2.07 23.08
C VAL A 216 24.09 -1.41 24.36
N MET A 217 22.79 -1.44 24.64
CA MET A 217 22.20 -0.86 25.85
C MET A 217 22.64 -1.58 27.13
N GLY A 218 22.75 -2.92 27.09
CA GLY A 218 23.30 -3.72 28.19
C GLY A 218 24.78 -3.43 28.44
N SER A 219 25.56 -3.19 27.38
CA SER A 219 26.96 -2.78 27.48
C SER A 219 27.08 -1.37 28.06
N LEU A 220 26.26 -0.42 27.61
CA LEU A 220 26.18 0.94 28.18
C LEU A 220 25.79 0.91 29.66
N SER A 221 24.82 0.08 30.03
CA SER A 221 24.41 -0.11 31.43
C SER A 221 25.55 -0.67 32.29
N LYS A 222 26.30 -1.66 31.79
CA LYS A 222 27.50 -2.19 32.48
C LYS A 222 28.60 -1.14 32.62
N PHE A 223 28.83 -0.31 31.61
CA PHE A 223 29.80 0.78 31.68
C PHE A 223 29.39 1.87 32.67
N LEU A 224 28.10 2.23 32.71
CA LEU A 224 27.54 3.16 33.70
C LEU A 224 27.61 2.60 35.13
N LYS A 225 27.43 1.29 35.30
CA LYS A 225 27.36 0.66 36.64
C LYS A 225 28.74 0.39 37.27
N THR A 226 29.82 0.41 36.49
CA THR A 226 31.15 -0.07 36.96
C THR A 226 32.07 1.03 37.47
N LYS A 227 31.80 2.32 37.20
CA LYS A 227 32.79 3.38 37.51
C LYS A 227 32.53 4.16 38.81
N ASP A 228 31.28 4.32 39.24
CA ASP A 228 30.99 5.23 40.35
C ASP A 228 31.06 4.61 41.75
N THR A 229 30.77 3.32 41.95
CA THR A 229 30.62 2.77 43.32
C THR A 229 31.95 2.64 44.07
N CYS A 230 33.03 2.27 43.39
CA CYS A 230 34.36 2.15 44.01
C CYS A 230 35.04 3.51 44.19
N GLN A 231 34.89 4.42 43.21
CA GLN A 231 35.38 5.80 43.34
C GLN A 231 34.60 6.58 44.40
N LEU A 232 33.27 6.44 44.50
CA LEU A 232 32.50 7.04 45.60
C LEU A 232 32.95 6.48 46.95
N GLY A 233 33.13 5.17 47.07
CA GLY A 233 33.60 4.54 48.31
C GLY A 233 34.96 5.08 48.76
N LEU A 234 35.90 5.24 47.82
CA LEU A 234 37.21 5.82 48.08
C LEU A 234 37.13 7.29 48.52
N ILE A 235 36.31 8.09 47.84
CA ILE A 235 36.11 9.51 48.16
C ILE A 235 35.48 9.67 49.56
N LEU A 236 34.48 8.85 49.88
CA LEU A 236 33.80 8.89 51.18
C LEU A 236 34.75 8.49 52.32
N PHE A 237 35.59 7.47 52.10
CA PHE A 237 36.65 7.07 53.03
C PHE A 237 37.69 8.18 53.25
N LEU A 238 38.18 8.80 52.18
CA LEU A 238 39.14 9.91 52.29
C LEU A 238 38.55 11.11 53.05
N MET A 239 37.26 11.40 52.84
CA MET A 239 36.59 12.51 53.53
C MET A 239 36.42 12.22 55.02
N ALA A 240 36.11 10.98 55.41
CA ALA A 240 36.04 10.57 56.81
C ALA A 240 37.40 10.69 57.53
N VAL A 241 38.49 10.27 56.87
CA VAL A 241 39.85 10.41 57.41
C VAL A 241 40.22 11.89 57.60
N LEU A 242 39.86 12.75 56.64
CA LEU A 242 40.08 14.19 56.74
C LEU A 242 39.33 14.79 57.93
N VAL A 243 38.06 14.43 58.13
CA VAL A 243 37.26 14.89 59.27
C VAL A 243 37.91 14.49 60.60
N ILE A 244 38.36 13.23 60.72
CA ILE A 244 39.03 12.73 61.93
C ILE A 244 40.32 13.52 62.20
N MET A 245 41.13 13.78 61.17
CA MET A 245 42.35 14.59 61.29
C MET A 245 42.06 16.01 61.78
N VAL A 246 41.02 16.66 61.25
CA VAL A 246 40.61 18.01 61.69
C VAL A 246 40.16 17.99 63.15
N PHE A 247 39.35 17.02 63.56
CA PHE A 247 38.92 16.92 64.97
C PHE A 247 40.10 16.69 65.93
N LEU A 248 41.08 15.86 65.54
CA LEU A 248 42.25 15.58 66.37
C LEU A 248 43.13 16.83 66.54
N VAL A 249 43.30 17.63 65.48
CA VAL A 249 44.04 18.91 65.53
C VAL A 249 43.30 19.98 66.34
N VAL A 250 41.96 20.00 66.33
CA VAL A 250 41.18 20.98 67.10
C VAL A 250 41.10 20.63 68.59
N TYR A 251 41.15 19.33 68.94
CA TYR A 251 41.11 18.86 70.32
C TYR A 251 42.48 18.71 70.99
N THR A 252 43.56 18.80 70.21
CA THR A 252 44.95 18.90 70.71
C THR A 252 45.31 20.37 70.88
#